data_AF-A0A2K5CCQ5-F1
#
_entry.id   AF-A0A2K5CCQ5-F1
#
_cell.length_a   1.000
_cell.length_b   1.000
_cell.length_c   1.000
_cell.angle_alpha   90.00
_cell.angle_beta   90.00
_cell.angle_gamma   90.00
#
_symmetry.space_group_name_H-M   'P 1'
#
loop_
_entity.id
_entity.type
_entity.pdbx_description
1 polymer ?
#
loop_
_entity_poly.entity_id
_entity_poly.type
_entity_poly.pdbx_seq_one_letter_code
_entity_poly.pdbx_strand_id
1 'polypeptide(L)'
;FAPQVSWNIAHKEVNTEPYNPFEEHQGEISRIEKEYQVLQEQLKEAYENYEQIKLKGLEETRDLEEKLRRNLEENKISKTELDWFLQDLEREIKKWQQEKKEIQERLKSLKKKIKKISNASEMYTQKTDGKDKEHELHLDQSLEISNTFTNEKMKIEECIKKGKEDCEESHQRAVAAEVSILENWKESEVYKLQIMESQAEAYLKKLEQISCDSAAYPDMESDICLWELFLSNVTKEIEKAKSQFEEQIKAIKNGSRLSELSKVQISELSFPACNMVIRPHSASCLHLETRQGRLSLGLPLWPFSHVS
;
A
#
# COMPACT_ATOMS: atom_id res chain seq x y z
N PHE A 1 -26.25 50.73 -170.82
CA PHE A 1 -27.01 49.98 -171.85
C PHE A 1 -28.10 49.20 -171.16
N ALA A 2 -29.35 49.57 -171.35
CA ALA A 2 -30.52 48.85 -170.86
C ALA A 2 -31.04 47.93 -171.97
N PRO A 3 -31.41 46.67 -171.69
CA PRO A 3 -32.34 45.95 -172.53
C PRO A 3 -33.75 46.07 -171.95
N GLN A 4 -34.58 46.80 -172.68
CA GLN A 4 -36.02 46.86 -172.54
C GLN A 4 -36.59 45.49 -172.97
N VAL A 5 -37.29 44.79 -172.09
CA VAL A 5 -38.01 43.56 -172.43
C VAL A 5 -39.47 43.75 -172.07
N SER A 6 -40.30 43.90 -173.11
CA SER A 6 -41.76 43.86 -173.03
C SER A 6 -42.23 42.41 -173.01
N TRP A 7 -43.00 42.01 -172.00
CA TRP A 7 -43.83 40.80 -172.09
C TRP A 7 -45.30 41.16 -171.92
N ASN A 8 -46.04 40.74 -172.94
CA ASN A 8 -47.47 40.90 -173.11
C ASN A 8 -48.27 40.28 -171.95
N ILE A 9 -49.28 41.01 -171.52
CA ILE A 9 -50.32 40.54 -170.61
C ILE A 9 -51.23 39.58 -171.40
N ALA A 10 -51.21 38.30 -171.05
CA ALA A 10 -52.26 37.36 -171.42
C ALA A 10 -53.22 37.26 -170.22
N HIS A 11 -54.37 37.91 -170.31
CA HIS A 11 -55.46 37.77 -169.34
C HIS A 11 -56.05 36.36 -169.44
N LYS A 12 -55.65 35.48 -168.52
CA LYS A 12 -56.39 34.27 -168.18
C LYS A 12 -57.43 34.68 -167.13
N GLU A 13 -58.70 34.76 -167.51
CA GLU A 13 -59.80 34.93 -166.57
C GLU A 13 -59.77 33.78 -165.56
N VAL A 14 -59.41 34.09 -164.32
CA VAL A 14 -59.49 33.18 -163.19
C VAL A 14 -60.54 33.76 -162.25
N ASN A 15 -61.65 33.04 -162.12
CA ASN A 15 -62.72 33.30 -161.18
C ASN A 15 -62.15 33.37 -159.75
N THR A 16 -62.18 34.55 -159.13
CA THR A 16 -61.91 34.70 -157.69
C THR A 16 -62.94 35.68 -157.10
N GLU A 17 -63.75 35.19 -156.17
CA GLU A 17 -64.65 36.01 -155.35
C GLU A 17 -63.82 36.97 -154.46
N PRO A 18 -64.32 38.19 -154.18
CA PRO A 18 -63.66 39.11 -153.25
C PRO A 18 -63.62 38.55 -151.83
N TYR A 19 -62.43 38.46 -151.25
CA TYR A 19 -62.18 37.96 -149.90
C TYR A 19 -62.69 38.93 -148.83
N ASN A 20 -63.32 38.44 -147.75
CA ASN A 20 -63.73 39.27 -146.61
C ASN A 20 -62.49 39.91 -145.92
N PRO A 21 -62.58 41.16 -145.40
CA PRO A 21 -61.50 41.78 -144.64
C PRO A 21 -61.09 40.92 -143.43
N PHE A 22 -59.79 40.86 -143.15
CA PHE A 22 -59.23 40.02 -142.09
C PHE A 22 -59.43 40.56 -140.66
N GLU A 23 -59.89 41.81 -140.51
CA GLU A 23 -60.12 42.47 -139.22
C GLU A 23 -61.54 43.08 -139.19
N GLU A 24 -62.26 42.97 -138.06
CA GLU A 24 -63.53 43.68 -137.84
C GLU A 24 -63.30 45.15 -137.50
N HIS A 25 -62.18 45.46 -136.83
CA HIS A 25 -61.72 46.83 -136.53
C HIS A 25 -60.23 47.02 -136.85
N GLN A 26 -59.87 48.16 -137.44
CA GLN A 26 -58.49 48.46 -137.83
C GLN A 26 -57.55 48.45 -136.61
N GLY A 27 -56.54 47.56 -136.62
CA GLY A 27 -55.51 47.47 -135.56
C GLY A 27 -55.75 46.35 -134.53
N GLU A 28 -56.76 45.51 -134.73
CA GLU A 28 -57.01 44.33 -133.88
C GLU A 28 -55.86 43.32 -133.90
N ILE A 29 -55.24 43.08 -135.06
CA ILE A 29 -54.08 42.19 -135.14
C ILE A 29 -52.93 42.72 -134.27
N SER A 30 -52.70 44.04 -134.23
CA SER A 30 -51.65 44.63 -133.39
C SER A 30 -51.99 44.56 -131.89
N ARG A 31 -53.27 44.65 -131.53
CA ARG A 31 -53.73 44.43 -130.15
C ARG A 31 -53.51 42.98 -129.73
N ILE A 32 -53.94 42.03 -130.56
CA ILE A 32 -53.78 40.58 -130.34
C ILE A 32 -52.30 40.21 -130.26
N GLU A 33 -51.42 40.78 -131.08
CA GLU A 33 -49.97 40.53 -131.05
C GLU A 33 -49.34 41.00 -129.72
N LYS A 34 -49.72 42.18 -129.22
CA LYS A 34 -49.25 42.68 -127.92
C LYS A 34 -49.76 41.82 -126.76
N GLU A 35 -51.04 41.43 -126.79
CA GLU A 35 -51.61 40.51 -125.80
C GLU A 35 -50.91 39.15 -125.83
N TYR A 36 -50.61 38.62 -127.02
CA TYR A 36 -49.84 37.39 -127.20
C TYR A 36 -48.43 37.51 -126.62
N GLN A 37 -47.73 38.62 -126.86
CA GLN A 37 -46.41 38.88 -126.28
C GLN A 37 -46.46 38.93 -124.73
N VAL A 38 -47.46 39.63 -124.17
CA VAL A 38 -47.66 39.67 -122.71
C VAL A 38 -47.93 38.28 -122.14
N LEU A 39 -48.79 37.49 -122.79
CA LEU A 39 -49.08 36.11 -122.38
C LEU A 39 -47.84 35.21 -122.46
N GLN A 40 -47.00 35.39 -123.48
CA GLN A 40 -45.74 34.66 -123.64
C GLN A 40 -44.74 35.00 -122.52
N GLU A 41 -44.63 36.28 -122.15
CA GLU A 41 -43.80 36.74 -121.04
C GLU A 41 -44.31 36.19 -119.69
N GLN A 42 -45.62 36.24 -119.46
CA GLN A 42 -46.26 35.66 -118.25
C GLN A 42 -46.04 34.15 -118.14
N LEU A 43 -46.14 33.42 -119.27
CA LEU A 43 -45.87 31.97 -119.29
C LEU A 43 -44.41 31.68 -118.93
N LYS A 44 -43.47 32.48 -119.47
CA LYS A 44 -42.05 32.35 -119.18
C LYS A 44 -41.76 32.65 -117.70
N GLU A 45 -42.30 33.74 -117.17
CA GLU A 45 -42.15 34.11 -115.76
C GLU A 45 -42.75 33.03 -114.84
N ALA A 46 -43.95 32.51 -115.15
CA ALA A 46 -44.57 31.43 -114.39
C ALA A 46 -43.70 30.15 -114.39
N TYR A 47 -43.05 29.84 -115.52
CA TYR A 47 -42.16 28.69 -115.63
C TYR A 47 -40.87 28.87 -114.83
N GLU A 48 -40.23 30.04 -114.92
CA GLU A 48 -39.04 30.37 -114.12
C GLU A 48 -39.35 30.36 -112.62
N ASN A 49 -40.49 30.92 -112.21
CA ASN A 49 -40.97 30.89 -110.84
C ASN A 49 -41.23 29.45 -110.36
N TYR A 50 -41.84 28.61 -111.20
CA TYR A 50 -42.06 27.19 -110.88
C TYR A 50 -40.75 26.44 -110.65
N GLU A 51 -39.76 26.59 -111.56
CA GLU A 51 -38.46 25.92 -111.40
C GLU A 51 -37.68 26.45 -110.19
N GLN A 52 -37.77 27.75 -109.88
CA GLN A 52 -37.18 28.30 -108.65
C GLN A 52 -37.81 27.71 -107.38
N ILE A 53 -39.15 27.67 -107.33
CA ILE A 53 -39.89 27.09 -106.19
C ILE A 53 -39.53 25.61 -106.04
N LYS A 54 -39.47 24.87 -107.15
CA LYS A 54 -39.10 23.45 -107.17
C LYS A 54 -37.66 23.22 -106.68
N LEU A 55 -36.69 23.99 -107.17
CA LEU A 55 -35.30 23.91 -106.71
C LEU A 55 -35.18 24.25 -105.22
N LYS A 56 -35.85 25.31 -104.76
CA LYS A 56 -35.88 25.70 -103.36
C LYS A 56 -36.51 24.61 -102.48
N GLY A 57 -37.61 24.02 -102.91
CA GLY A 57 -38.27 22.92 -102.20
C GLY A 57 -37.41 21.66 -102.11
N LEU A 58 -36.65 21.33 -103.16
CA LEU A 58 -35.69 20.22 -103.15
C LEU A 58 -34.54 20.46 -102.17
N GLU A 59 -34.00 21.68 -102.14
CA GLU A 59 -32.96 22.09 -101.21
C GLU A 59 -33.43 22.01 -99.75
N GLU A 60 -34.60 22.58 -99.44
CA GLU A 60 -35.21 22.52 -98.11
C GLU A 60 -35.48 21.08 -97.65
N THR A 61 -35.94 20.21 -98.57
CA THR A 61 -36.16 18.79 -98.28
C THR A 61 -34.85 18.08 -97.94
N ARG A 62 -33.79 18.34 -98.72
CA ARG A 62 -32.45 17.78 -98.47
C ARG A 62 -31.89 18.22 -97.11
N ASP A 63 -32.03 19.49 -96.76
CA ASP A 63 -31.59 20.03 -95.47
C ASP A 63 -32.33 19.38 -94.29
N LEU A 64 -33.64 19.16 -94.43
CA LEU A 64 -34.45 18.48 -93.41
C LEU A 64 -34.06 17.01 -93.27
N GLU A 65 -33.83 16.30 -94.37
CA GLU A 65 -33.36 14.92 -94.36
C GLU A 65 -31.99 14.78 -93.68
N GLU A 66 -31.07 15.72 -93.93
CA GLU A 66 -29.77 15.72 -93.27
C GLU A 66 -29.88 16.00 -91.76
N LYS A 67 -30.71 16.97 -91.35
CA LYS A 67 -30.99 17.24 -89.93
C LYS A 67 -31.59 16.02 -89.24
N LEU A 68 -32.53 15.33 -89.89
CA LEU A 68 -33.13 14.10 -89.36
C LEU A 68 -32.07 13.02 -89.17
N ARG A 69 -31.17 12.83 -90.14
CA ARG A 69 -30.07 11.86 -90.06
C ARG A 69 -29.11 12.17 -88.90
N ARG A 70 -28.72 13.42 -88.70
CA ARG A 70 -27.85 13.83 -87.57
C ARG A 70 -28.51 13.56 -86.22
N ASN A 71 -29.78 13.96 -86.06
CA ASN A 71 -30.55 13.68 -84.84
C ASN A 71 -30.67 12.19 -84.55
N LEU A 72 -30.83 11.33 -85.58
CA LEU A 72 -30.88 9.88 -85.38
C LEU A 72 -29.56 9.32 -84.86
N GLU A 73 -28.42 9.78 -85.39
CA GLU A 73 -27.11 9.32 -84.92
C GLU A 73 -26.81 9.87 -83.50
N GLU A 74 -27.13 11.13 -83.23
CA GLU A 74 -27.01 11.71 -81.88
C GLU A 74 -27.85 10.95 -80.85
N ASN A 75 -29.07 10.55 -81.21
CA ASN A 75 -29.95 9.74 -80.35
C ASN A 75 -29.35 8.34 -80.12
N LYS A 76 -28.76 7.74 -81.15
CA LYS A 76 -28.06 6.45 -81.03
C LYS A 76 -26.86 6.55 -80.07
N ILE A 77 -26.05 7.59 -80.19
CA ILE A 77 -24.92 7.86 -79.28
C ILE A 77 -25.44 8.08 -77.85
N SER A 78 -26.43 8.96 -77.67
CA SER A 78 -27.04 9.25 -76.36
C SER A 78 -27.58 7.99 -75.69
N LYS A 79 -28.20 7.09 -76.47
CA LYS A 79 -28.68 5.80 -75.98
C LYS A 79 -27.53 4.91 -75.49
N THR A 80 -26.43 4.81 -76.24
CA THR A 80 -25.27 4.01 -75.82
C THR A 80 -24.57 4.58 -74.59
N GLU A 81 -24.49 5.91 -74.46
CA GLU A 81 -23.97 6.57 -73.26
C GLU A 81 -24.84 6.27 -72.04
N LEU A 82 -26.16 6.34 -72.20
CA LEU A 82 -27.10 5.99 -71.14
C LEU A 82 -26.96 4.52 -70.71
N ASP A 83 -26.85 3.59 -71.65
CA ASP A 83 -26.62 2.17 -71.36
C ASP A 83 -25.29 1.96 -70.59
N TRP A 84 -24.24 2.71 -70.94
CA TRP A 84 -22.97 2.67 -70.22
C TRP A 84 -23.10 3.20 -68.79
N PHE A 85 -23.79 4.33 -68.58
CA PHE A 85 -24.05 4.86 -67.24
C PHE A 85 -24.87 3.90 -66.39
N LEU A 86 -25.88 3.24 -66.97
CA LEU A 86 -26.68 2.24 -66.26
C LEU A 86 -25.82 1.04 -65.82
N GLN A 87 -24.93 0.55 -66.68
CA GLN A 87 -24.01 -0.54 -66.34
C GLN A 87 -23.02 -0.17 -65.24
N ASP A 88 -22.49 1.05 -65.27
CA ASP A 88 -21.56 1.54 -64.26
C ASP A 88 -22.25 1.71 -62.90
N LEU A 89 -23.45 2.30 -62.87
CA LEU A 89 -24.25 2.40 -61.66
C LEU A 89 -24.59 1.03 -61.08
N GLU A 90 -24.98 0.06 -61.91
CA GLU A 90 -25.25 -1.33 -61.48
C GLU A 90 -24.00 -1.99 -60.85
N ARG A 91 -22.81 -1.72 -61.40
CA ARG A 91 -21.53 -2.21 -60.85
C ARG A 91 -21.25 -1.59 -59.49
N GLU A 92 -21.41 -0.27 -59.38
CA GLU A 92 -21.17 0.46 -58.14
C GLU A 92 -22.17 0.02 -57.06
N ILE A 93 -23.45 -0.17 -57.39
CA ILE A 93 -24.47 -0.72 -56.48
C ILE A 93 -24.05 -2.09 -55.94
N LYS A 94 -23.57 -2.99 -56.79
CA LYS A 94 -23.09 -4.32 -56.36
C LYS A 94 -21.89 -4.24 -55.43
N LYS A 95 -20.94 -3.35 -55.73
CA LYS A 95 -19.78 -3.09 -54.88
C LYS A 95 -20.20 -2.57 -53.51
N TRP A 96 -21.06 -1.56 -53.45
CA TRP A 96 -21.61 -1.03 -52.20
C TRP A 96 -22.36 -2.08 -51.38
N GLN A 97 -23.14 -2.95 -52.03
CA GLN A 97 -23.85 -4.04 -51.35
C GLN A 97 -22.88 -5.05 -50.72
N GLN A 98 -21.81 -5.40 -51.42
CA GLN A 98 -20.78 -6.31 -50.92
C GLN A 98 -20.02 -5.68 -49.74
N GLU A 99 -19.57 -4.43 -49.86
CA GLU A 99 -18.89 -3.70 -48.78
C GLU A 99 -19.77 -3.59 -47.53
N LYS A 100 -21.07 -3.30 -47.71
CA LYS A 100 -22.05 -3.27 -46.60
C LYS A 100 -22.10 -4.61 -45.86
N LYS A 101 -22.11 -5.73 -46.59
CA LYS A 101 -22.12 -7.08 -46.00
C LYS A 101 -20.83 -7.36 -45.23
N GLU A 102 -19.68 -7.00 -45.78
CA GLU A 102 -18.38 -7.18 -45.11
C GLU A 102 -18.27 -6.36 -43.84
N ILE A 103 -18.69 -5.09 -43.87
CA ILE A 103 -18.72 -4.23 -42.68
C ILE A 103 -19.65 -4.82 -41.61
N GLN A 104 -20.82 -5.33 -42.01
CA GLN A 104 -21.77 -5.95 -41.08
C GLN A 104 -21.18 -7.19 -40.39
N GLU A 105 -20.47 -8.06 -41.13
CA GLU A 105 -19.80 -9.23 -40.55
C GLU A 105 -18.62 -8.85 -39.64
N ARG A 106 -17.82 -7.84 -40.03
CA ARG A 106 -16.77 -7.28 -39.17
C ARG A 106 -17.34 -6.73 -37.87
N LEU A 107 -18.47 -6.03 -37.92
CA LEU A 107 -19.17 -5.50 -36.74
C LEU A 107 -19.67 -6.62 -35.82
N LYS A 108 -20.27 -7.69 -36.37
CA LYS A 108 -20.67 -8.87 -35.58
C LYS A 108 -19.49 -9.53 -34.88
N SER A 109 -18.37 -9.70 -35.59
CA SER A 109 -17.13 -10.26 -35.04
C SER A 109 -16.58 -9.38 -33.91
N LEU A 110 -16.53 -8.06 -34.11
CA LEU A 110 -16.08 -7.11 -33.11
C LEU A 110 -16.97 -7.13 -31.86
N LYS A 111 -18.30 -7.15 -32.03
CA LYS A 111 -19.25 -7.26 -30.91
C LYS A 111 -19.01 -8.53 -30.08
N LYS A 112 -18.72 -9.66 -30.74
CA LYS A 112 -18.37 -10.92 -30.06
C LYS A 112 -17.06 -10.79 -29.27
N LYS A 113 -16.05 -10.12 -29.83
CA LYS A 113 -14.77 -9.87 -29.13
C LYS A 113 -14.96 -8.96 -27.91
N ILE A 114 -15.70 -7.87 -28.05
CA ILE A 114 -16.03 -6.95 -26.96
C ILE A 114 -16.74 -7.71 -25.82
N LYS A 115 -17.73 -8.54 -26.13
CA LYS A 115 -18.42 -9.36 -25.11
C LYS A 115 -17.46 -10.29 -24.36
N LYS A 116 -16.54 -10.96 -25.06
CA LYS A 116 -15.52 -11.82 -24.42
C LYS A 116 -14.61 -11.02 -23.49
N ILE A 117 -14.13 -9.85 -23.93
CA ILE A 117 -13.27 -8.98 -23.13
C ILE A 117 -14.03 -8.47 -21.89
N SER A 118 -15.28 -8.05 -22.05
CA SER A 118 -16.14 -7.61 -20.94
C SER A 118 -16.30 -8.70 -19.88
N ASN A 119 -16.66 -9.92 -20.30
CA ASN A 119 -16.81 -11.06 -19.37
C ASN A 119 -15.47 -11.40 -18.68
N ALA A 120 -14.35 -11.35 -19.41
CA ALA A 120 -13.03 -11.59 -18.81
C ALA A 120 -12.68 -10.52 -17.78
N SER A 121 -12.93 -9.24 -18.10
CA SER A 121 -12.73 -8.12 -17.17
C SER A 121 -13.55 -8.29 -15.90
N GLU A 122 -14.83 -8.67 -16.01
CA GLU A 122 -15.70 -8.91 -14.86
C GLU A 122 -15.17 -10.05 -13.96
N MET A 123 -14.72 -11.16 -14.55
CA MET A 123 -14.08 -12.26 -13.81
C MET A 123 -12.80 -11.83 -13.12
N TYR A 124 -11.97 -11.01 -13.76
CA TYR A 124 -10.77 -10.46 -13.11
C TYR A 124 -11.13 -9.56 -11.94
N THR A 125 -12.09 -8.65 -12.10
CA THR A 125 -12.56 -7.77 -11.02
C THR A 125 -13.09 -8.58 -9.84
N GLN A 126 -13.91 -9.60 -10.08
CA GLN A 126 -14.44 -10.46 -9.02
C GLN A 126 -13.34 -11.25 -8.29
N LYS A 127 -12.33 -11.74 -9.03
CA LYS A 127 -11.19 -12.42 -8.44
C LYS A 127 -10.31 -11.49 -7.59
N THR A 128 -10.12 -10.25 -8.04
CA THR A 128 -9.35 -9.25 -7.29
C THR A 128 -10.09 -8.83 -6.02
N ASP A 129 -11.39 -8.54 -6.10
CA ASP A 129 -12.23 -8.23 -4.93
C ASP A 129 -12.22 -9.35 -3.88
N GLY A 130 -12.23 -10.62 -4.32
CA GLY A 130 -12.10 -11.76 -3.43
C GLY A 130 -10.75 -11.81 -2.69
N LYS A 131 -9.65 -11.52 -3.39
CA LYS A 131 -8.31 -11.48 -2.79
C LYS A 131 -8.13 -10.29 -1.84
N ASP A 132 -8.70 -9.15 -2.18
CA ASP A 132 -8.61 -7.95 -1.34
C ASP A 132 -9.26 -8.19 0.03
N LYS A 133 -10.42 -8.86 0.05
CA LYS A 133 -11.10 -9.29 1.29
C LYS A 133 -10.26 -10.29 2.10
N GLU A 134 -9.60 -11.24 1.45
CA GLU A 134 -8.71 -12.19 2.11
C GLU A 134 -7.49 -11.48 2.73
N HIS A 135 -6.90 -10.52 2.02
CA HIS A 135 -5.82 -9.69 2.54
C HIS A 135 -6.24 -8.85 3.74
N GLU A 136 -7.43 -8.25 3.71
CA GLU A 136 -7.99 -7.49 4.85
C GLU A 136 -8.15 -8.39 6.09
N LEU A 137 -8.72 -9.58 5.94
CA LEU A 137 -8.84 -10.55 7.04
C LEU A 137 -7.47 -10.97 7.62
N HIS A 138 -6.45 -11.15 6.78
CA HIS A 138 -5.10 -11.46 7.25
C HIS A 138 -4.45 -10.31 8.03
N LEU A 139 -4.71 -9.06 7.63
CA LEU A 139 -4.24 -7.89 8.36
C LEU A 139 -4.90 -7.78 9.73
N ASP A 140 -6.20 -7.98 9.81
CA ASP A 140 -6.95 -8.00 11.07
C ASP A 140 -6.43 -9.10 12.00
N GLN A 141 -6.24 -10.32 11.47
CA GLN A 141 -5.68 -11.44 12.24
C GLN A 141 -4.26 -11.13 12.73
N SER A 142 -3.42 -10.55 11.89
CA SER A 142 -2.06 -10.16 12.26
C SER A 142 -2.06 -9.08 13.35
N LEU A 143 -2.98 -8.11 13.28
CA LEU A 143 -3.14 -7.07 14.28
C LEU A 143 -3.58 -7.65 15.63
N GLU A 144 -4.54 -8.58 15.61
CA GLU A 144 -5.00 -9.28 16.81
C GLU A 144 -3.86 -10.07 17.47
N ILE A 145 -3.08 -10.83 16.69
CA ILE A 145 -1.90 -11.56 17.18
C ILE A 145 -0.84 -10.60 17.74
N SER A 146 -0.58 -9.47 17.08
CA SER A 146 0.38 -8.49 17.57
C SER A 146 -0.06 -7.86 18.90
N ASN A 147 -1.35 -7.56 19.05
CA ASN A 147 -1.91 -7.00 20.27
C ASN A 147 -1.85 -8.00 21.43
N THR A 148 -2.20 -9.27 21.20
CA THR A 148 -2.11 -10.32 22.24
C THR A 148 -0.65 -10.53 22.68
N PHE A 149 0.28 -10.62 21.72
CA PHE A 149 1.71 -10.74 22.02
C PHE A 149 2.24 -9.56 22.82
N THR A 150 1.84 -8.33 22.47
CA THR A 150 2.26 -7.12 23.20
C THR A 150 1.75 -7.12 24.65
N ASN A 151 0.50 -7.56 24.86
CA ASN A 151 -0.08 -7.70 26.19
C ASN A 151 0.63 -8.77 27.03
N GLU A 152 0.91 -9.95 26.46
CA GLU A 152 1.67 -11.00 27.14
C GLU A 152 3.09 -10.56 27.49
N LYS A 153 3.77 -9.87 26.56
CA LYS A 153 5.10 -9.30 26.81
C LYS A 153 5.08 -8.35 28.00
N MET A 154 4.10 -7.44 28.07
CA MET A 154 3.96 -6.50 29.19
C MET A 154 3.78 -7.24 30.53
N LYS A 155 2.94 -8.29 30.57
CA LYS A 155 2.74 -9.11 31.78
C LYS A 155 4.03 -9.80 32.23
N ILE A 156 4.80 -10.35 31.29
CA ILE A 156 6.08 -11.02 31.61
C ILE A 156 7.09 -10.00 32.13
N GLU A 157 7.19 -8.82 31.53
CA GLU A 157 8.07 -7.74 31.99
C GLU A 157 7.72 -7.28 33.42
N GLU A 158 6.43 -7.17 33.73
CA GLU A 158 5.95 -6.87 35.09
C GLU A 158 6.31 -7.98 36.09
N CYS A 159 6.10 -9.25 35.72
CA CYS A 159 6.50 -10.39 36.54
C CYS A 159 8.02 -10.43 36.81
N ILE A 160 8.85 -10.13 35.80
CA ILE A 160 10.31 -10.06 35.96
C ILE A 160 10.68 -8.92 36.91
N LYS A 161 10.05 -7.75 36.77
CA LYS A 161 10.29 -6.61 37.65
C LYS A 161 9.96 -6.98 39.10
N LYS A 162 8.77 -7.54 39.33
CA LYS A 162 8.34 -7.99 40.67
C LYS A 162 9.28 -9.05 41.24
N GLY A 163 9.68 -10.04 40.46
CA GLY A 163 10.61 -11.08 40.91
C GLY A 163 11.98 -10.54 41.32
N LYS A 164 12.47 -9.47 40.67
CA LYS A 164 13.71 -8.79 41.08
C LYS A 164 13.54 -8.06 42.42
N GLU A 165 12.42 -7.36 42.59
CA GLU A 165 12.08 -6.67 43.84
C GLU A 165 11.97 -7.67 45.01
N ASP A 166 11.26 -8.79 44.81
CA ASP A 166 11.11 -9.85 45.81
C ASP A 166 12.46 -10.49 46.19
N CYS A 167 13.36 -10.69 45.21
CA CYS A 167 14.69 -11.24 45.44
C CYS A 167 15.58 -10.29 46.25
N GLU A 168 15.54 -9.00 45.93
CA GLU A 168 16.27 -7.96 46.66
C GLU A 168 15.75 -7.83 48.10
N GLU A 169 14.43 -7.84 48.30
CA GLU A 169 13.84 -7.79 49.64
C GLU A 169 14.24 -9.02 50.47
N SER A 170 14.19 -10.21 49.88
CA SER A 170 14.64 -11.45 50.53
C SER A 170 16.13 -11.40 50.89
N HIS A 171 16.97 -10.86 50.01
CA HIS A 171 18.39 -10.65 50.27
C HIS A 171 18.63 -9.69 51.46
N GLN A 172 17.93 -8.55 51.48
CA GLN A 172 18.00 -7.60 52.59
C GLN A 172 17.54 -8.23 53.91
N ARG A 173 16.46 -9.02 53.89
CA ARG A 173 15.99 -9.77 55.07
C ARG A 173 17.02 -10.78 55.56
N ALA A 174 17.70 -11.50 54.67
CA ALA A 174 18.76 -12.43 55.03
C ALA A 174 19.97 -11.71 55.65
N VAL A 175 20.43 -10.62 55.04
CA VAL A 175 21.52 -9.78 55.57
C VAL A 175 21.18 -9.25 56.96
N ALA A 176 19.96 -8.74 57.17
CA ALA A 176 19.51 -8.25 58.48
C ALA A 176 19.50 -9.36 59.55
N ALA A 177 19.07 -10.57 59.19
CA ALA A 177 19.09 -11.72 60.10
C ALA A 177 20.53 -12.14 60.46
N GLU A 178 21.43 -12.20 59.48
CA GLU A 178 22.85 -12.52 59.72
C GLU A 178 23.53 -11.48 60.62
N VAL A 179 23.27 -10.18 60.38
CA VAL A 179 23.75 -9.09 61.25
C VAL A 179 23.21 -9.25 62.68
N SER A 180 21.92 -9.55 62.86
CA SER A 180 21.33 -9.76 64.18
C SER A 180 21.95 -10.96 64.92
N ILE A 181 22.31 -12.04 64.23
CA ILE A 181 23.03 -13.17 64.82
C ILE A 181 24.40 -12.70 65.37
N LEU A 182 25.16 -11.96 64.57
CA LEU A 182 26.46 -11.42 64.99
C LEU A 182 26.33 -10.42 66.14
N GLU A 183 25.32 -9.56 66.14
CA GLU A 183 25.05 -8.63 67.24
C GLU A 183 24.75 -9.37 68.55
N ASN A 184 23.90 -10.41 68.49
CA ASN A 184 23.60 -11.25 69.64
C ASN A 184 24.83 -12.01 70.16
N TRP A 185 25.68 -12.54 69.27
CA TRP A 185 26.94 -13.19 69.66
C TRP A 185 27.92 -12.20 70.27
N LYS A 186 28.08 -11.01 69.68
CA LYS A 186 28.89 -9.93 70.23
C LYS A 186 28.46 -9.61 71.65
N GLU A 187 27.17 -9.41 71.87
CA GLU A 187 26.64 -9.07 73.19
C GLU A 187 26.83 -10.20 74.20
N SER A 188 26.54 -11.45 73.81
CA SER A 188 26.74 -12.60 74.71
C SER A 188 28.20 -12.79 75.13
N GLU A 189 29.14 -12.67 74.20
CA GLU A 189 30.56 -12.87 74.47
C GLU A 189 31.19 -11.71 75.24
N VAL A 190 30.85 -10.47 74.88
CA VAL A 190 31.30 -9.27 75.64
C VAL A 190 30.74 -9.31 77.07
N TYR A 191 29.48 -9.71 77.25
CA TYR A 191 28.87 -9.82 78.58
C TYR A 191 29.58 -10.85 79.47
N LYS A 192 29.99 -12.00 78.93
CA LYS A 192 30.79 -13.00 79.68
C LYS A 192 32.12 -12.41 80.15
N LEU A 193 32.83 -11.70 79.28
CA LEU A 193 34.10 -11.05 79.61
C LEU A 193 33.92 -9.92 80.63
N GLN A 194 32.83 -9.15 80.54
CA GLN A 194 32.51 -8.10 81.51
C GLN A 194 32.18 -8.66 82.91
N ILE A 195 31.51 -9.82 82.99
CA ILE A 195 31.33 -10.51 84.28
C ILE A 195 32.69 -10.88 84.87
N MET A 196 33.59 -11.41 84.05
CA MET A 196 34.94 -11.79 84.48
C MET A 196 35.76 -10.58 84.92
N GLU A 197 35.70 -9.48 84.18
CA GLU A 197 36.29 -8.18 84.52
C GLU A 197 35.77 -7.70 85.88
N SER A 198 34.45 -7.63 86.05
CA SER A 198 33.82 -7.21 87.30
C SER A 198 34.19 -8.09 88.51
N GLN A 199 34.30 -9.42 88.29
CA GLN A 199 34.73 -10.36 89.32
C GLN A 199 36.20 -10.14 89.72
N ALA A 200 37.07 -9.92 88.73
CA ALA A 200 38.48 -9.62 88.95
C ALA A 200 38.67 -8.25 89.63
N GLU A 201 37.90 -7.22 89.26
CA GLU A 201 37.91 -5.91 89.91
C GLU A 201 37.46 -6.01 91.37
N ALA A 202 36.37 -6.73 91.64
CA ALA A 202 35.88 -6.94 93.00
C ALA A 202 36.90 -7.68 93.87
N TYR A 203 37.61 -8.65 93.28
CA TYR A 203 38.67 -9.38 93.96
C TYR A 203 39.91 -8.52 94.23
N LEU A 204 40.37 -7.76 93.23
CA LEU A 204 41.47 -6.80 93.35
C LEU A 204 41.19 -5.77 94.46
N LYS A 205 39.99 -5.18 94.47
CA LYS A 205 39.56 -4.25 95.52
C LYS A 205 39.57 -4.88 96.92
N LYS A 206 39.24 -6.17 97.03
CA LYS A 206 39.32 -6.92 98.29
C LYS A 206 40.78 -7.14 98.73
N LEU A 207 41.68 -7.43 97.79
CA LEU A 207 43.12 -7.53 98.08
C LEU A 207 43.70 -6.20 98.55
N GLU A 208 43.40 -5.10 97.85
CA GLU A 208 43.83 -3.75 98.22
C GLU A 208 43.38 -3.38 99.64
N GLN A 209 42.13 -3.70 100.02
CA GLN A 209 41.61 -3.48 101.38
C GLN A 209 42.37 -4.26 102.45
N ILE A 210 42.72 -5.53 102.19
CA ILE A 210 43.47 -6.38 103.14
C ILE A 210 44.93 -5.90 103.27
N SER A 211 45.51 -5.31 102.21
CA SER A 211 46.89 -4.80 102.21
C SER A 211 47.10 -3.63 103.19
N CYS A 212 46.02 -2.91 103.53
CA CYS A 212 46.05 -1.80 104.47
C CYS A 212 46.15 -2.22 105.96
N ASP A 213 45.91 -3.49 106.32
CA ASP A 213 45.63 -3.89 107.72
C ASP A 213 46.69 -4.75 108.46
N SER A 214 47.69 -5.41 107.85
CA SER A 214 48.78 -6.06 108.63
C SER A 214 49.91 -6.71 107.81
N ALA A 215 51.07 -6.88 108.47
CA ALA A 215 52.29 -7.60 108.10
C ALA A 215 52.15 -9.14 107.92
N ALA A 216 51.02 -9.63 107.39
CA ALA A 216 50.63 -11.05 107.42
C ALA A 216 50.67 -11.80 106.08
N TYR A 217 50.99 -11.15 104.95
CA TYR A 217 50.97 -11.81 103.63
C TYR A 217 52.17 -11.36 102.76
N PRO A 218 53.29 -12.12 102.74
CA PRO A 218 54.51 -11.73 102.02
C PRO A 218 54.40 -11.68 100.48
N ASP A 219 53.38 -12.32 99.89
CA ASP A 219 53.17 -12.47 98.44
C ASP A 219 52.09 -11.51 97.89
N MET A 220 51.69 -10.51 98.66
CA MET A 220 50.53 -9.66 98.37
C MET A 220 50.68 -8.79 97.13
N GLU A 221 51.83 -8.12 97.02
CA GLU A 221 52.13 -7.22 95.91
C GLU A 221 52.18 -7.99 94.58
N SER A 222 52.72 -9.21 94.62
CA SER A 222 52.76 -10.13 93.48
C SER A 222 51.35 -10.50 93.01
N ASP A 223 50.47 -10.89 93.95
CA ASP A 223 49.07 -11.19 93.64
C ASP A 223 48.35 -9.95 93.06
N ILE A 224 48.52 -8.76 93.64
CA ILE A 224 47.93 -7.51 93.12
C ILE A 224 48.39 -7.28 91.67
N CYS A 225 49.71 -7.28 91.40
CA CYS A 225 50.24 -7.11 90.05
C CYS A 225 49.72 -8.18 89.06
N LEU A 226 49.56 -9.44 89.49
CA LEU A 226 49.02 -10.52 88.66
C LEU A 226 47.54 -10.28 88.32
N TRP A 227 46.73 -9.81 89.27
CA TRP A 227 45.33 -9.49 89.05
C TRP A 227 45.13 -8.20 88.23
N GLU A 228 45.99 -7.19 88.37
CA GLU A 228 46.01 -6.01 87.50
C GLU A 228 46.36 -6.39 86.06
N LEU A 229 47.36 -7.27 85.87
CA LEU A 229 47.71 -7.78 84.55
C LEU A 229 46.57 -8.59 83.93
N PHE A 230 45.90 -9.42 84.74
CA PHE A 230 44.72 -10.16 84.31
C PHE A 230 43.59 -9.24 83.88
N LEU A 231 43.27 -8.21 84.66
CA LEU A 231 42.29 -7.18 84.29
C LEU A 231 42.66 -6.49 82.98
N SER A 232 43.91 -6.05 82.83
CA SER A 232 44.40 -5.46 81.58
C SER A 232 44.22 -6.40 80.38
N ASN A 233 44.43 -7.70 80.56
CA ASN A 233 44.22 -8.71 79.52
C ASN A 233 42.74 -8.91 79.20
N VAL A 234 41.85 -8.97 80.21
CA VAL A 234 40.40 -9.06 80.01
C VAL A 234 39.87 -7.84 79.24
N THR A 235 40.25 -6.62 79.66
CA THR A 235 39.84 -5.39 78.98
C THR A 235 40.31 -5.34 77.53
N LYS A 236 41.57 -5.75 77.25
CA LYS A 236 42.08 -5.86 75.87
C LYS A 236 41.30 -6.88 75.05
N GLU A 237 40.94 -8.01 75.64
CA GLU A 237 40.18 -9.05 74.93
C GLU A 237 38.74 -8.60 74.65
N ILE A 238 38.11 -7.82 75.55
CA ILE A 238 36.81 -7.18 75.31
C ILE A 238 36.87 -6.29 74.07
N GLU A 239 37.85 -5.38 74.00
CA GLU A 239 37.97 -4.45 72.87
C GLU A 239 38.30 -5.17 71.55
N LYS A 240 39.16 -6.19 71.60
CA LYS A 240 39.43 -7.06 70.45
C LYS A 240 38.19 -7.81 69.97
N ALA A 241 37.41 -8.39 70.89
CA ALA A 241 36.17 -9.09 70.52
C ALA A 241 35.18 -8.14 69.86
N LYS A 242 34.97 -6.94 70.44
CA LYS A 242 34.10 -5.90 69.85
C LYS A 242 34.55 -5.54 68.44
N SER A 243 35.85 -5.26 68.23
CA SER A 243 36.35 -4.86 66.92
C SER A 243 36.17 -5.96 65.87
N GLN A 244 36.46 -7.22 66.22
CA GLN A 244 36.31 -8.36 65.32
C GLN A 244 34.84 -8.59 64.92
N PHE A 245 33.90 -8.51 65.86
CA PHE A 245 32.47 -8.62 65.53
C PHE A 245 31.99 -7.46 64.66
N GLU A 246 32.45 -6.22 64.91
CA GLU A 246 32.05 -5.06 64.12
C GLU A 246 32.59 -5.11 62.68
N GLU A 247 33.83 -5.60 62.50
CA GLU A 247 34.40 -5.88 61.17
C GLU A 247 33.60 -6.93 60.40
N GLN A 248 33.19 -8.02 61.07
CA GLN A 248 32.35 -9.06 60.47
C GLN A 248 30.96 -8.54 60.09
N ILE A 249 30.31 -7.77 60.97
CA ILE A 249 29.02 -7.12 60.68
C ILE A 249 29.15 -6.21 59.45
N LYS A 250 30.23 -5.43 59.36
CA LYS A 250 30.49 -4.58 58.20
C LYS A 250 30.72 -5.39 56.91
N ALA A 251 31.45 -6.51 56.99
CA ALA A 251 31.66 -7.39 55.85
C ALA A 251 30.34 -7.98 55.32
N ILE A 252 29.43 -8.39 56.22
CA ILE A 252 28.10 -8.90 55.83
C ILE A 252 27.26 -7.81 55.16
N LYS A 253 27.23 -6.59 55.73
CA LYS A 253 26.55 -5.44 55.10
C LYS A 253 27.10 -5.08 53.72
N ASN A 254 28.35 -5.45 53.43
CA ASN A 254 29.01 -5.26 52.14
C ASN A 254 28.89 -6.47 51.19
N GLY A 255 28.16 -7.53 51.58
CA GLY A 255 27.82 -8.66 50.71
C GLY A 255 28.57 -9.97 50.99
N SER A 256 29.41 -10.05 52.02
CA SER A 256 29.97 -11.33 52.48
C SER A 256 28.90 -12.17 53.18
N ARG A 257 29.00 -13.50 53.11
CA ARG A 257 28.09 -14.39 53.84
C ARG A 257 28.65 -14.74 55.21
N LEU A 258 27.80 -14.83 56.23
CA LEU A 258 28.21 -15.29 57.56
C LEU A 258 28.96 -16.64 57.53
N SER A 259 28.57 -17.57 56.65
CA SER A 259 29.22 -18.88 56.50
C SER A 259 30.66 -18.82 55.97
N GLU A 260 31.04 -17.72 55.34
CA GLU A 260 32.36 -17.52 54.72
C GLU A 260 33.33 -16.77 55.65
N LEU A 261 32.81 -16.18 56.74
CA LEU A 261 33.62 -15.45 57.70
C LEU A 261 34.28 -16.40 58.72
N SER A 262 35.51 -16.06 59.12
CA SER A 262 36.21 -16.79 60.17
C SER A 262 35.52 -16.60 61.52
N LYS A 263 35.36 -17.65 62.32
CA LYS A 263 34.80 -17.55 63.68
C LYS A 263 35.65 -16.61 64.55
N VAL A 264 35.02 -15.69 65.28
CA VAL A 264 35.69 -14.79 66.23
C VAL A 264 36.45 -15.62 67.26
N GLN A 265 37.72 -15.32 67.44
CA GLN A 265 38.61 -16.04 68.36
C GLN A 265 38.71 -15.28 69.68
N ILE A 266 38.02 -15.79 70.69
CA ILE A 266 38.07 -15.27 72.06
C ILE A 266 39.03 -16.14 72.86
N SER A 267 40.02 -15.49 73.46
CA SER A 267 41.01 -16.15 74.30
C SER A 267 40.34 -16.72 75.55
N GLU A 268 40.61 -17.98 75.87
CA GLU A 268 40.12 -18.59 77.10
C GLU A 268 40.94 -18.07 78.27
N LEU A 269 40.38 -17.10 79.00
CA LEU A 269 41.00 -16.49 80.17
C LEU A 269 40.57 -17.24 81.43
N SER A 270 41.54 -17.64 82.26
CA SER A 270 41.30 -18.28 83.55
C SER A 270 41.75 -17.38 84.68
N PHE A 271 41.00 -17.41 85.78
CA PHE A 271 41.35 -16.63 86.97
C PHE A 271 42.75 -17.01 87.49
N PRO A 272 43.58 -16.03 87.90
CA PRO A 272 44.86 -16.30 88.54
C PRO A 272 44.69 -17.21 89.77
N ALA A 273 45.62 -18.15 89.96
CA ALA A 273 45.64 -18.98 91.14
C ALA A 273 45.88 -18.11 92.38
N CYS A 274 45.02 -18.25 93.38
CA CYS A 274 45.10 -17.47 94.60
C CYS A 274 45.71 -18.30 95.73
N ASN A 275 46.80 -17.82 96.34
CA ASN A 275 47.47 -18.45 97.48
C ASN A 275 46.86 -18.09 98.84
N MET A 276 45.60 -17.66 98.87
CA MET A 276 44.88 -17.39 100.13
C MET A 276 44.71 -18.69 100.94
N VAL A 277 45.62 -18.96 101.86
CA VAL A 277 45.42 -19.93 102.94
C VAL A 277 44.50 -19.28 103.98
N ILE A 278 43.21 -19.21 103.67
CA ILE A 278 42.17 -18.90 104.64
C ILE A 278 41.74 -20.21 105.28
N ARG A 279 42.15 -20.41 106.53
CA ARG A 279 41.75 -21.51 107.42
C ARG A 279 40.23 -21.45 107.64
N PRO A 280 39.43 -22.48 107.30
CA PRO A 280 37.99 -22.39 107.49
C PRO A 280 37.60 -22.77 108.93
N HIS A 281 36.85 -21.89 109.59
CA HIS A 281 36.01 -22.24 110.73
C HIS A 281 34.54 -22.23 110.29
N SER A 282 33.97 -23.43 110.27
CA SER A 282 32.59 -23.83 110.54
C SER A 282 31.40 -23.09 109.92
N ALA A 283 30.66 -23.89 109.15
CA ALA A 283 29.20 -24.11 109.21
C ALA A 283 28.25 -23.05 108.61
N SER A 284 27.54 -23.40 107.53
CA SER A 284 26.18 -23.96 107.62
C SER A 284 25.47 -23.96 106.26
N CYS A 285 24.61 -24.96 106.11
CA CYS A 285 23.69 -25.25 105.00
C CYS A 285 22.99 -24.02 104.39
N LEU A 286 22.64 -24.12 103.10
CA LEU A 286 21.25 -24.28 102.68
C LEU A 286 21.18 -24.72 101.21
N HIS A 287 20.59 -25.90 101.03
CA HIS A 287 20.16 -26.46 99.77
C HIS A 287 18.92 -25.69 99.29
N LEU A 288 18.90 -25.17 98.07
CA LEU A 288 17.67 -24.76 97.39
C LEU A 288 17.57 -25.52 96.06
N GLU A 289 16.55 -26.37 95.99
CA GLU A 289 16.08 -27.05 94.78
C GLU A 289 15.74 -26.05 93.68
N THR A 290 16.26 -26.28 92.48
CA THR A 290 15.76 -25.65 91.26
C THR A 290 14.84 -26.61 90.54
N ARG A 291 13.55 -26.26 90.54
CA ARG A 291 12.48 -26.92 89.80
C ARG A 291 12.76 -26.87 88.29
N GLN A 292 12.61 -28.05 87.69
CA GLN A 292 12.62 -28.31 86.26
C GLN A 292 11.34 -27.72 85.63
N GLY A 293 11.49 -26.70 84.78
CA GLY A 293 10.41 -26.10 83.99
C GLY A 293 10.74 -26.19 82.51
N ARG A 294 10.14 -27.17 81.81
CA ARG A 294 10.07 -27.21 80.35
C ARG A 294 9.31 -25.97 79.86
N LEU A 295 9.93 -25.17 79.00
CA LEU A 295 9.24 -24.24 78.12
C LEU A 295 9.21 -24.85 76.71
N SER A 296 8.00 -25.19 76.30
CA SER A 296 7.66 -25.68 74.96
C SER A 296 7.92 -24.59 73.92
N LEU A 297 8.75 -24.92 72.93
CA LEU A 297 8.90 -24.16 71.69
C LEU A 297 7.59 -24.23 70.90
N GLY A 298 6.85 -23.13 70.88
CA GLY A 298 5.77 -22.90 69.92
C GLY A 298 6.37 -22.45 68.59
N LEU A 299 6.39 -23.35 67.61
CA LEU A 299 6.57 -23.01 66.19
C LEU A 299 5.32 -22.25 65.71
N PRO A 300 5.45 -21.12 64.99
CA PRO A 300 4.33 -20.55 64.28
C PRO A 300 4.11 -21.32 62.97
N LEU A 301 2.93 -21.93 62.87
CA LEU A 301 2.35 -22.43 61.62
C LEU A 301 2.17 -21.25 60.65
N TRP A 302 2.73 -21.35 59.46
CA TRP A 302 2.31 -20.55 58.31
C TRP A 302 0.93 -21.01 57.83
N PRO A 303 0.00 -20.09 57.47
CA PRO A 303 -1.23 -20.48 56.81
C PRO A 303 -0.99 -20.63 55.30
N PHE A 304 -1.25 -21.83 54.77
CA PHE A 304 -1.58 -22.02 53.36
C PHE A 304 -3.00 -21.50 53.16
N SER A 305 -3.14 -20.38 52.45
CA SER A 305 -4.42 -19.94 51.92
C SER A 305 -4.67 -20.61 50.57
N HIS A 306 -5.76 -21.37 50.50
CA HIS A 306 -6.46 -21.70 49.28
C HIS A 306 -6.86 -20.42 48.54
N VAL A 307 -6.53 -20.34 47.25
CA VAL A 307 -7.29 -19.56 46.26
C VAL A 307 -7.45 -20.44 45.02
N SER A 308 -8.66 -20.35 44.47
CA SER A 308 -9.26 -21.09 43.36
C SER A 308 -8.48 -21.14 42.06
#